data_AF-A0A183CSC0-F1
#
_entry.id   AF-A0A183CSC0-F1
#
_cell.length_a   1.000
_cell.length_b   1.000
_cell.length_c   1.000
_cell.angle_alpha   90.00
_cell.angle_beta   90.00
_cell.angle_gamma   90.00
#
_symmetry.space_group_name_H-M   'P 1'
#
loop_
_entity.id
_entity.type
_entity.pdbx_description
1 polymer ?
#
loop_
_entity_poly.entity_id
_entity_poly.type
_entity_poly.pdbx_seq_one_letter_code
_entity_poly.pdbx_strand_id
1 'polypeptide(L)'
;LSDETKKTVSNVVSWYKKYRDILNSDIIHLRRADGRDWDGIMHVNPELPVKGLVMLYNPTGEKMVRNIKLPVYYTGKDQSVKIRVKEGAAQSYKVGRNYEVDYKVEIPAESYTWLVME
;
A
#
# COMPACT_ATOMS: atom_id res chain seq x y z
N LEU A 1 -5.12 -26.73 17.24
CA LEU A 1 -5.11 -25.43 16.52
C LEU A 1 -5.58 -24.36 17.51
N SER A 2 -4.65 -23.61 18.10
CA SER A 2 -4.91 -22.66 19.19
C SER A 2 -5.77 -21.47 18.74
N ASP A 3 -6.57 -20.91 19.66
CA ASP A 3 -7.55 -19.85 19.41
C ASP A 3 -6.96 -18.53 18.86
N GLU A 4 -5.64 -18.35 18.93
CA GLU A 4 -4.93 -17.23 18.32
C GLU A 4 -4.98 -17.23 16.79
N THR A 5 -5.06 -18.41 16.15
CA THR A 5 -5.09 -18.49 14.67
C THR A 5 -6.46 -18.06 14.11
N LYS A 6 -7.56 -18.27 14.85
CA LYS A 6 -8.91 -17.92 14.39
C LYS A 6 -9.16 -16.41 14.33
N LYS A 7 -8.58 -15.63 15.25
CA LYS A 7 -8.74 -14.16 15.25
C LYS A 7 -8.00 -13.50 14.08
N THR A 8 -6.81 -13.99 13.76
CA THR A 8 -6.00 -13.45 12.65
C THR A 8 -6.70 -13.68 11.30
N VAL A 9 -7.31 -14.85 11.10
CA VAL A 9 -8.07 -15.17 9.88
C VAL A 9 -9.29 -14.26 9.73
N SER A 10 -10.07 -14.02 10.78
CA SER A 10 -11.24 -13.14 10.73
C SER A 10 -10.90 -11.70 10.33
N ASN A 11 -9.78 -11.17 10.80
CA ASN A 11 -9.33 -9.82 10.44
C ASN A 11 -8.92 -9.71 8.98
N VAL A 12 -8.22 -10.73 8.45
CA VAL A 12 -7.84 -10.79 7.03
C VAL A 12 -9.07 -10.88 6.13
N VAL A 13 -10.08 -11.67 6.52
CA VAL A 13 -11.33 -11.79 5.75
C VAL A 13 -12.09 -10.46 5.70
N SER A 14 -12.21 -9.76 6.83
CA SER A 14 -12.86 -8.44 6.88
C SER A 14 -12.10 -7.39 6.07
N TRP A 15 -10.77 -7.39 6.15
CA TRP A 15 -9.92 -6.52 5.35
C TRP A 15 -10.09 -6.81 3.85
N TYR A 16 -10.05 -8.08 3.45
CA TYR A 16 -10.25 -8.47 2.06
C TYR A 16 -11.62 -8.05 1.54
N LYS A 17 -12.69 -8.22 2.34
CA LYS A 17 -14.03 -7.75 1.97
C LYS A 17 -14.09 -6.23 1.79
N LYS A 18 -13.42 -5.48 2.66
CA LYS A 18 -13.37 -4.00 2.61
C LYS A 18 -12.63 -3.49 1.37
N TYR A 19 -11.54 -4.15 0.99
CA TYR A 19 -10.69 -3.72 -0.12
C TYR A 19 -10.87 -4.56 -1.38
N ARG A 20 -11.88 -5.42 -1.45
CA ARG A 20 -12.09 -6.36 -2.56
C ARG A 20 -12.12 -5.65 -3.91
N ASP A 21 -12.81 -4.51 -3.99
CA ASP A 21 -12.99 -3.81 -5.26
C ASP A 21 -11.65 -3.28 -5.79
N ILE A 22 -10.85 -2.64 -4.93
CA ILE A 22 -9.52 -2.14 -5.32
C ILE A 22 -8.53 -3.28 -5.54
N LEU A 23 -8.61 -4.37 -4.78
CA LEU A 23 -7.73 -5.56 -4.95
C LEU A 23 -7.97 -6.29 -6.27
N ASN A 24 -9.15 -6.16 -6.89
CA ASN A 24 -9.44 -6.71 -8.21
C ASN A 24 -9.20 -5.71 -9.35
N SER A 25 -8.71 -4.50 -9.03
CA SER A 25 -8.42 -3.46 -10.02
C SER A 25 -7.01 -3.60 -10.60
N ASP A 26 -6.66 -2.70 -11.52
CA ASP A 26 -5.35 -2.71 -12.19
C ASP A 26 -4.18 -2.67 -11.21
N ILE A 27 -3.16 -3.48 -11.47
CA ILE A 27 -1.97 -3.62 -10.62
C ILE A 27 -0.76 -3.03 -11.31
N ILE A 28 -0.09 -2.11 -10.61
CA ILE A 28 1.17 -1.50 -10.99
C ILE A 28 2.25 -2.07 -10.07
N HIS A 29 3.30 -2.64 -10.67
CA HIS A 29 4.45 -3.10 -9.91
C HIS A 29 5.33 -1.89 -9.60
N LEU A 30 5.44 -1.52 -8.31
CA LEU A 30 6.37 -0.47 -7.88
C LEU A 30 7.80 -0.96 -7.94
N ARG A 31 8.01 -2.20 -7.51
CA ARG A 31 9.30 -2.89 -7.56
C ARG A 31 9.10 -4.39 -7.70
N ARG A 32 9.97 -5.02 -8.47
CA ARG A 32 10.01 -6.47 -8.63
C ARG A 32 10.79 -7.13 -7.49
N ALA A 33 10.18 -8.18 -6.94
CA ALA A 33 10.68 -9.53 -6.79
C ALA A 33 12.19 -9.79 -6.93
N ASP A 34 13.11 -9.14 -6.20
CA ASP A 34 14.55 -9.44 -6.32
C ASP A 34 15.12 -10.26 -5.16
N GLY A 35 14.33 -10.43 -4.08
CA GLY A 35 14.71 -11.20 -2.89
C GLY A 35 15.83 -10.58 -2.06
N ARG A 36 16.30 -9.38 -2.41
CA ARG A 36 17.39 -8.66 -1.73
C ARG A 36 16.90 -7.38 -1.06
N ASP A 37 15.70 -6.92 -1.37
CA ASP A 37 15.14 -5.69 -0.84
C ASP A 37 13.60 -5.78 -0.78
N TRP A 38 12.94 -4.65 -0.53
CA TRP A 38 11.47 -4.60 -0.50
C TRP A 38 10.83 -4.89 -1.86
N ASP A 39 9.61 -5.44 -1.79
CA ASP A 39 8.72 -5.61 -2.93
C ASP A 39 7.47 -4.76 -2.75
N GLY A 40 6.92 -4.28 -3.86
CA GLY A 40 5.75 -3.43 -3.81
C GLY A 40 4.85 -3.54 -5.02
N ILE A 41 3.56 -3.69 -4.77
CA ILE A 41 2.51 -3.63 -5.78
C ILE A 41 1.47 -2.59 -5.39
N MET A 42 0.97 -1.87 -6.37
CA MET A 42 0.01 -0.80 -6.20
C MET A 42 -1.21 -1.09 -7.06
N HIS A 43 -2.34 -1.28 -6.41
CA HIS A 43 -3.63 -1.39 -7.08
C HIS A 43 -4.18 0.00 -7.27
N VAL A 44 -4.75 0.29 -8.44
CA VAL A 44 -5.26 1.61 -8.79
C VAL A 44 -6.64 1.51 -9.40
N ASN A 45 -7.53 2.40 -8.98
CA ASN A 45 -8.84 2.54 -9.61
C ASN A 45 -9.41 3.94 -9.33
N PRO A 46 -9.46 4.84 -10.34
CA PRO A 46 -9.95 6.19 -10.15
C PRO A 46 -11.45 6.28 -9.84
N GLU A 47 -12.24 5.23 -10.15
CA GLU A 47 -13.69 5.18 -9.97
C GLU A 47 -14.12 4.77 -8.54
N LEU A 48 -13.20 4.22 -7.75
CA LEU A 48 -13.47 3.78 -6.38
C LEU A 48 -13.23 4.89 -5.35
N PRO A 49 -13.88 4.82 -4.16
CA PRO A 49 -13.58 5.73 -3.05
C PRO A 49 -12.11 5.65 -2.61
N VAL A 50 -11.57 4.42 -2.59
CA VAL A 50 -10.15 4.16 -2.42
C VAL A 50 -9.53 4.11 -3.80
N LYS A 51 -8.84 5.19 -4.18
CA LYS A 51 -8.27 5.36 -5.51
C LYS A 51 -7.02 4.53 -5.76
N GLY A 52 -6.35 4.13 -4.69
CA GLY A 52 -5.27 3.17 -4.81
C GLY A 52 -4.89 2.50 -3.49
N LEU A 53 -4.37 1.29 -3.61
CA LEU A 53 -3.94 0.48 -2.49
C LEU A 53 -2.55 -0.09 -2.78
N VAL A 54 -1.56 0.34 -2.02
CA VAL A 54 -0.17 -0.10 -2.15
C VAL A 54 0.09 -1.18 -1.12
N MET A 55 0.61 -2.33 -1.52
CA MET A 55 1.12 -3.34 -0.61
C MET A 55 2.64 -3.40 -0.74
N LEU A 56 3.31 -3.35 0.40
CA LEU A 56 4.76 -3.30 0.52
C LEU A 56 5.21 -4.42 1.45
N TYR A 57 6.17 -5.20 0.99
CA TYR A 57 6.66 -6.39 1.64
C TYR A 57 8.15 -6.26 1.90
N ASN A 58 8.58 -6.64 3.09
CA ASN A 58 9.99 -6.76 3.45
C ASN A 58 10.33 -8.23 3.70
N PRO A 59 10.97 -8.91 2.73
CA PRO A 59 11.39 -10.30 2.90
C PRO A 59 12.66 -10.43 3.77
N THR A 60 13.30 -9.32 4.15
CA THR A 60 14.56 -9.33 4.91
C THR A 60 14.31 -9.42 6.42
N GLY A 61 15.27 -9.99 7.14
CA GLY A 61 15.26 -10.10 8.61
C GLY A 61 15.54 -8.80 9.37
N GLU A 62 15.67 -7.67 8.66
CA GLU A 62 15.98 -6.37 9.27
C GLU A 62 14.92 -5.33 8.91
N LYS A 63 14.67 -4.37 9.82
CA LYS A 63 13.81 -3.23 9.50
C LYS A 63 14.44 -2.41 8.37
N MET A 64 13.63 -1.99 7.42
CA MET A 64 14.10 -1.14 6.33
C MET A 64 13.26 0.11 6.19
N VAL A 65 13.95 1.20 5.89
CA VAL A 65 13.35 2.49 5.58
C VAL A 65 13.68 2.81 4.13
N ARG A 66 12.66 3.04 3.33
CA ARG A 66 12.79 3.28 1.89
C ARG A 66 11.95 4.47 1.50
N ASN A 67 12.53 5.34 0.67
CA ASN A 67 11.76 6.37 0.00
C ASN A 67 11.22 5.76 -1.28
N ILE A 68 9.90 5.56 -1.34
CA ILE A 68 9.22 4.98 -2.49
C ILE A 68 8.52 6.08 -3.26
N LYS A 69 8.53 5.99 -4.58
CA LYS A 69 7.78 6.88 -5.45
C LYS A 69 6.45 6.22 -5.75
N LEU A 70 5.37 6.87 -5.30
CA LEU A 70 4.02 6.40 -5.54
C LEU A 70 3.46 7.10 -6.78
N PRO A 71 3.20 6.39 -7.89
CA PRO A 71 2.63 6.97 -9.09
C PRO A 71 1.15 7.27 -8.86
N VAL A 72 0.84 8.51 -8.51
CA VAL A 72 -0.53 8.97 -8.23
C VAL A 72 -1.29 9.38 -9.49
N TYR A 73 -0.62 9.43 -10.64
CA TYR A 73 -1.23 9.69 -11.96
C TYR A 73 -2.54 8.91 -12.17
N TYR A 74 -2.55 7.62 -11.84
CA TYR A 74 -3.68 6.72 -12.03
C TYR A 74 -4.84 6.93 -11.05
N THR A 75 -4.62 7.70 -9.98
CA THR A 75 -5.66 8.00 -8.97
C THR A 75 -6.59 9.14 -9.42
N GLY A 76 -6.23 9.83 -10.51
CA GLY A 76 -6.93 11.04 -10.98
C GLY A 76 -6.79 12.24 -10.04
N LYS A 77 -5.81 12.21 -9.12
CA LYS A 77 -5.46 13.34 -8.25
C LYS A 77 -4.20 14.02 -8.79
N ASP A 78 -4.31 15.30 -9.10
CA ASP A 78 -3.25 16.12 -9.70
C ASP A 78 -2.66 17.15 -8.72
N GLN A 79 -3.41 17.56 -7.69
CA GLN A 79 -2.96 18.57 -6.72
C GLN A 79 -2.46 17.96 -5.41
N SER A 80 -3.26 17.08 -4.79
CA SER A 80 -2.92 16.42 -3.53
C SER A 80 -3.64 15.09 -3.40
N VAL A 81 -3.01 14.13 -2.74
CA VAL A 81 -3.58 12.83 -2.42
C VAL A 81 -3.52 12.61 -0.91
N LYS A 82 -4.54 11.96 -0.34
CA LYS A 82 -4.47 11.51 1.06
C LYS A 82 -3.92 10.10 1.08
N ILE A 83 -2.84 9.89 1.82
CA ILE A 83 -2.20 8.58 1.98
C ILE A 83 -2.33 8.18 3.44
N ARG A 84 -2.86 6.98 3.66
CA ARG A 84 -3.06 6.39 4.98
C ARG A 84 -2.29 5.08 5.08
N VAL A 85 -1.54 4.89 6.17
CA VAL A 85 -0.89 3.60 6.45
C VAL A 85 -1.88 2.70 7.17
N LYS A 86 -2.14 1.52 6.60
CA LYS A 86 -3.07 0.53 7.15
C LYS A 86 -4.44 1.15 7.46
N GLU A 87 -4.82 1.21 8.74
CA GLU A 87 -6.03 1.87 9.23
C GLU A 87 -5.70 3.09 10.12
N GLY A 88 -4.48 3.64 10.01
CA GLY A 88 -4.00 4.77 10.80
C GLY A 88 -4.54 6.13 10.34
N ALA A 89 -3.83 7.20 10.67
CA ALA A 89 -4.20 8.54 10.23
C ALA A 89 -3.87 8.76 8.75
N ALA A 90 -4.82 9.29 7.98
CA ALA A 90 -4.57 9.75 6.63
C ALA A 90 -3.81 11.09 6.67
N GLN A 91 -2.73 11.17 5.90
CA GLN A 91 -1.92 12.38 5.75
C GLN A 91 -2.02 12.88 4.31
N SER A 92 -2.11 14.19 4.13
CA SER A 92 -2.20 14.81 2.80
C SER A 92 -0.79 15.04 2.25
N TYR A 93 -0.54 14.52 1.04
CA TYR A 93 0.70 14.70 0.32
C TYR A 93 0.44 15.49 -0.95
N LYS A 94 1.33 16.44 -1.26
CA LYS A 94 1.29 17.17 -2.53
C LYS A 94 1.80 16.27 -3.64
N VAL A 95 1.08 16.28 -4.76
CA VAL A 95 1.48 15.54 -5.95
C VAL A 95 2.58 16.33 -6.67
N GLY A 96 3.69 15.67 -6.97
CA GLY A 96 4.76 16.26 -7.77
C GLY A 96 4.33 16.50 -9.21
N ARG A 97 5.04 17.36 -9.96
CA ARG A 97 4.75 17.63 -11.38
C ARG A 97 4.87 16.39 -12.28
N ASN A 98 5.61 15.39 -11.83
CA ASN A 98 5.74 14.06 -12.43
C ASN A 98 4.56 13.12 -12.09
N TYR A 99 3.54 13.60 -11.37
CA TYR A 99 2.44 12.78 -10.85
C TYR A 99 2.92 11.65 -9.95
N GLU A 100 4.00 11.88 -9.20
CA GLU A 100 4.52 10.98 -8.19
C GLU A 100 4.50 11.66 -6.82
N VAL A 101 4.38 10.85 -5.77
CA VAL A 101 4.57 11.28 -4.38
C VAL A 101 5.74 10.51 -3.79
N ASP A 102 6.73 11.25 -3.27
CA ASP A 102 7.80 10.68 -2.45
C ASP A 102 7.24 10.34 -1.07
N TYR A 103 7.17 9.05 -0.78
CA TYR A 103 6.69 8.53 0.48
C TYR A 103 7.79 7.74 1.18
N LYS A 104 8.17 8.18 2.38
CA LYS A 104 9.11 7.44 3.23
C LYS A 104 8.36 6.37 4.01
N VAL A 105 8.51 5.13 3.60
CA VAL A 105 7.93 3.97 4.29
C VAL A 105 8.98 3.33 5.21
N GLU A 106 8.53 2.91 6.39
CA GLU A 106 9.25 2.02 7.27
C GLU A 106 8.52 0.67 7.30
N ILE A 107 9.24 -0.40 6.95
CA ILE A 107 8.72 -1.77 6.93
C ILE A 107 9.57 -2.61 7.89
N PRO A 108 8.98 -3.14 8.98
CA PRO A 108 9.69 -4.04 9.89
C PRO A 108 10.21 -5.31 9.18
N ALA A 109 11.16 -5.99 9.81
CA ALA A 109 11.69 -7.28 9.35
C ALA A 109 10.56 -8.31 9.13
N GLU A 110 10.67 -9.10 8.06
CA GLU A 110 9.75 -10.21 7.72
C GLU A 110 8.26 -9.83 7.81
N SER A 111 7.94 -8.60 7.40
CA SER A 111 6.62 -8.03 7.59
C SER A 111 6.12 -7.34 6.32
N TYR A 112 4.84 -6.98 6.37
CA TYR A 112 4.21 -6.23 5.31
C TYR A 112 3.43 -5.04 5.87
N THR A 113 3.30 -4.04 5.03
CA THR A 113 2.47 -2.87 5.28
C THR A 113 1.72 -2.51 4.02
N TRP A 114 0.57 -1.86 4.18
CA TRP A 114 -0.17 -1.36 3.04
C TRP A 114 -0.54 0.10 3.24
N LEU A 115 -0.62 0.82 2.14
CA LEU A 115 -1.02 2.22 2.06
C LEU A 115 -2.34 2.31 1.31
N VAL A 116 -3.22 3.19 1.76
CA VAL A 116 -4.52 3.46 1.15
C VAL A 116 -4.51 4.90 0.67
N MET A 117 -4.89 5.12 -0.58
CA MET A 117 -4.97 6.42 -1.23
C MET A 117 -6.41 6.82 -1.49
N GLU A 118 -6.77 8.04 -1.08
CA GLU A 118 -8.12 8.63 -1.15
C GLU A 118 -8.11 10.02 -1.84
#